data_AF-A0A8T3V7E1-F1
#
_entry.id   AF-A0A8T3V7E1-F1
#
_cell.length_a   1.000
_cell.length_b   1.000
_cell.length_c   1.000
_cell.angle_alpha   90.00
_cell.angle_beta   90.00
_cell.angle_gamma   90.00
#
_symmetry.space_group_name_H-M   'P 1'
#
loop_
_entity.id
_entity.type
_entity.pdbx_description
1 polymer ?
#
loop_
_entity_poly.entity_id
_entity_poly.type
_entity_poly.pdbx_seq_one_letter_code
_entity_poly.pdbx_strand_id
1 'polypeptide(L)'
;MESEKISIRNKALILSIALLFVFMVGAVSAANETDVPVAQEAVAQDVMELDITDDAPLSEPDQSPTMEETPKTETTIKSDDRNVIKGKEFSVQLTDSNSTPIANKEVQFTFNNVVTKSSTDNNGVAKLKINSNPGEYTVKYSFSGDGYVGCENTTKIWVITSSNTNVKAKDYNAYVGFKNVYTVLFRAGANPLPHKWVTFKINGKQYSVKTTAKGNAMLTINEKPGKYKVYYSFGGQDNLNAFSGSSKIIVKKGMPIKIIRVSDDNYRNKHKGYFKVKVTDARDSILKKKKVVFKIKGKKYVKRTNSKGIATLKIKMKTGTYKIKAYTYKNYKYNKGYAKFFIHVRPTTPENNGMWLFGRDMNSVNLKELQKNGFKHILLNFKAIELYGKSGVEKWVKKANSYGIKVHLWMQVFYGNGGWENPVSGGSINYGMINSKVNEAKSYAKIKGIAGVHFDYVRYAGNAHSYSNSVNAINTFIKKATNAVHGVNKNLIVSAAVMPEPSGMEYYYGQDIPTMGRYLDAIIPMVYKGNYNAGTSWIKWVTQTFEKQSSKAKIWTGLQSYGSDENTRLLSSSELMGDARAAMAGGADGVILFRFGLFNDINFKEM
;
A
#
# COMPACT_ATOMS: atom_id res chain seq x y z
N MET A 1 32.88 40.35 -25.55
CA MET A 1 32.18 40.50 -24.25
C MET A 1 31.30 39.27 -24.06
N GLU A 2 31.79 38.12 -23.57
CA GLU A 2 32.81 37.87 -22.52
C GLU A 2 32.40 38.48 -21.17
N SER A 3 32.64 37.82 -20.03
CA SER A 3 32.97 36.40 -19.79
C SER A 3 32.68 36.04 -18.33
N GLU A 4 32.77 34.74 -18.03
CA GLU A 4 33.08 34.16 -16.71
C GLU A 4 32.68 34.92 -15.42
N LYS A 5 31.66 34.38 -14.74
CA LYS A 5 31.94 33.83 -13.40
C LYS A 5 31.18 32.52 -13.16
N ILE A 6 31.95 31.45 -13.24
CA ILE A 6 31.63 30.05 -12.92
C ILE A 6 31.39 30.00 -11.38
N SER A 7 30.48 29.21 -10.80
CA SER A 7 30.66 27.75 -10.62
C SER A 7 29.46 27.01 -9.98
N ILE A 8 29.52 25.67 -10.06
CA ILE A 8 28.73 24.66 -9.34
C ILE A 8 27.19 24.77 -9.39
N ARG A 9 26.57 24.34 -10.50
CA ARG A 9 25.21 23.75 -10.47
C ARG A 9 24.86 22.83 -11.65
N ASN A 10 25.74 21.87 -11.98
CA ASN A 10 25.47 20.93 -13.08
C ASN A 10 26.12 19.52 -12.93
N LYS A 11 25.81 18.80 -11.83
CA LYS A 11 26.02 17.34 -11.70
C LYS A 11 24.90 16.72 -10.85
N ALA A 12 23.79 16.35 -11.48
CA ALA A 12 22.63 15.70 -10.84
C ALA A 12 21.90 14.73 -11.79
N LEU A 13 22.66 14.01 -12.60
CA LEU A 13 22.24 12.79 -13.31
C LEU A 13 23.23 11.69 -12.91
N ILE A 14 22.79 10.41 -12.96
CA ILE A 14 23.48 9.17 -12.54
C ILE A 14 23.12 8.69 -11.11
N LEU A 15 22.88 7.38 -11.02
CA LEU A 15 22.69 6.49 -9.84
C LEU A 15 21.44 6.62 -8.94
N SER A 16 20.42 5.85 -9.33
CA SER A 16 19.87 4.71 -8.57
C SER A 16 19.36 4.89 -7.13
N ILE A 17 18.04 4.76 -6.98
CA ILE A 17 17.37 4.49 -5.69
C ILE A 17 17.70 3.05 -5.23
N ALA A 18 18.37 2.91 -4.09
CA ALA A 18 18.53 1.63 -3.39
C ALA A 18 18.09 1.76 -1.92
N LEU A 19 17.04 1.04 -1.54
CA LEU A 19 16.51 1.03 -0.18
C LEU A 19 17.21 -0.04 0.65
N LEU A 20 17.85 0.32 1.77
CA LEU A 20 18.50 -0.66 2.66
C LEU A 20 18.31 -0.29 4.14
N PHE A 21 17.45 -1.05 4.82
CA PHE A 21 17.35 -1.05 6.28
C PHE A 21 18.52 -1.83 6.86
N VAL A 22 19.33 -1.18 7.70
CA VAL A 22 20.33 -1.87 8.53
C VAL A 22 19.69 -2.18 9.88
N PHE A 23 19.57 -3.48 10.21
CA PHE A 23 19.46 -3.91 11.59
C PHE A 23 20.87 -3.90 12.20
N MET A 24 21.08 -3.18 13.30
CA MET A 24 22.15 -3.51 14.24
C MET A 24 21.59 -4.41 15.33
N VAL A 25 22.26 -5.53 15.55
CA VAL A 25 22.09 -6.38 16.74
C VAL A 25 23.35 -6.21 17.57
N GLY A 26 23.19 -5.61 18.75
CA GLY A 26 24.18 -5.65 19.83
C GLY A 26 23.65 -6.54 20.95
N ALA A 27 24.48 -7.45 21.44
CA ALA A 27 24.25 -8.29 22.62
C ALA A 27 25.57 -8.36 23.41
N VAL A 28 25.59 -9.14 24.52
CA VAL A 28 26.67 -9.19 25.55
C VAL A 28 26.56 -8.00 26.53
N SER A 29 26.55 -8.18 27.86
CA SER A 29 26.30 -9.37 28.71
C SER A 29 25.80 -8.92 30.10
N ALA A 30 25.55 -9.86 31.03
CA ALA A 30 24.91 -9.58 32.32
C ALA A 30 25.81 -9.78 33.55
N ALA A 31 25.46 -9.05 34.62
CA ALA A 31 25.49 -9.43 36.05
C ALA A 31 24.29 -8.65 36.70
N ASN A 32 23.42 -9.19 37.57
CA ASN A 32 23.59 -9.88 38.86
C ASN A 32 24.17 -8.92 39.94
N GLU A 33 23.59 -8.70 41.14
CA GLU A 33 22.49 -9.30 41.95
C GLU A 33 21.91 -8.20 42.93
N THR A 34 20.87 -8.32 43.79
CA THR A 34 19.92 -9.38 44.23
C THR A 34 18.57 -8.78 44.76
N ASP A 35 17.49 -9.54 44.67
CA ASP A 35 16.36 -9.79 45.62
C ASP A 35 15.81 -8.75 46.66
N VAL A 36 14.64 -8.17 46.32
CA VAL A 36 13.28 -8.28 46.97
C VAL A 36 13.18 -9.18 48.25
N PRO A 37 12.52 -8.81 49.41
CA PRO A 37 11.07 -8.45 49.59
C PRO A 37 10.80 -7.18 50.45
N VAL A 38 9.63 -6.51 50.55
CA VAL A 38 8.15 -6.76 50.51
C VAL A 38 7.47 -6.93 51.90
N ALA A 39 6.30 -6.26 52.09
CA ALA A 39 5.37 -6.28 53.24
C ALA A 39 5.76 -5.43 54.49
N GLN A 40 4.88 -4.90 55.36
CA GLN A 40 3.41 -4.65 55.27
C GLN A 40 2.95 -3.46 56.17
N GLU A 41 1.62 -3.34 56.36
CA GLU A 41 0.82 -2.24 56.90
C GLU A 41 0.89 -1.94 58.43
N ALA A 42 0.96 -0.63 58.75
CA ALA A 42 0.04 0.13 59.62
C ALA A 42 0.12 0.17 61.18
N VAL A 43 -0.66 1.15 61.72
CA VAL A 43 -1.18 1.37 63.09
C VAL A 43 -0.35 2.22 64.09
N ALA A 44 -0.63 3.53 64.07
CA ALA A 44 -1.03 4.45 65.17
C ALA A 44 -0.38 4.47 66.59
N GLN A 45 -0.31 5.72 67.13
CA GLN A 45 -0.56 6.12 68.54
C GLN A 45 0.46 5.70 69.65
N ASP A 46 0.73 6.47 70.72
CA ASP A 46 0.28 7.84 71.12
C ASP A 46 1.19 8.47 72.24
N VAL A 47 1.00 9.77 72.51
CA VAL A 47 1.33 10.62 73.71
C VAL A 47 2.69 10.62 74.45
N MET A 48 2.90 11.76 75.15
CA MET A 48 3.68 11.98 76.40
C MET A 48 5.22 11.94 76.33
N GLU A 49 5.97 12.76 77.07
CA GLU A 49 5.69 14.06 77.73
C GLU A 49 7.04 14.69 78.16
N LEU A 50 7.11 16.01 78.38
CA LEU A 50 8.05 16.64 79.33
C LEU A 50 7.78 18.15 79.48
N ASP A 51 7.15 18.50 80.59
CA ASP A 51 7.06 19.88 81.09
C ASP A 51 8.40 20.36 81.66
N ILE A 52 8.72 21.65 81.51
CA ILE A 52 9.54 22.40 82.47
C ILE A 52 8.89 23.79 82.65
N THR A 53 8.47 24.05 83.88
CA THR A 53 7.90 25.32 84.36
C THR A 53 8.99 26.29 84.83
N ASP A 54 8.78 27.60 84.67
CA ASP A 54 9.03 28.55 85.77
C ASP A 54 8.09 29.78 85.62
N ASP A 55 7.98 30.58 86.68
CA ASP A 55 6.80 31.42 86.97
C ASP A 55 7.12 32.94 87.08
N ALA A 56 6.12 33.73 87.52
CA ALA A 56 6.18 35.13 88.01
C ALA A 56 6.01 36.30 86.99
N PRO A 57 5.41 37.45 87.38
CA PRO A 57 4.38 38.07 86.52
C PRO A 57 4.36 39.61 86.34
N LEU A 58 3.56 40.03 85.35
CA LEU A 58 2.74 41.26 85.26
C LEU A 58 3.37 42.66 85.52
N SER A 59 3.51 43.44 84.44
CA SER A 59 3.07 44.85 84.41
C SER A 59 2.78 45.34 82.99
N GLU A 60 1.58 45.91 82.78
CA GLU A 60 1.14 46.68 81.59
C GLU A 60 0.96 48.16 81.99
N PRO A 61 0.73 49.13 81.07
CA PRO A 61 0.70 49.05 79.60
C PRO A 61 1.55 50.12 78.88
N ASP A 62 1.62 50.04 77.54
CA ASP A 62 1.38 51.21 76.70
C ASP A 62 0.61 50.79 75.43
N GLN A 63 -0.38 51.59 75.01
CA GLN A 63 -1.31 51.23 73.94
C GLN A 63 -0.98 51.95 72.63
N SER A 64 -0.33 51.24 71.70
CA SER A 64 -0.42 51.56 70.27
C SER A 64 -1.65 50.87 69.66
N PRO A 65 -2.57 51.59 68.98
CA PRO A 65 -3.84 51.02 68.55
C PRO A 65 -3.66 49.99 67.42
N THR A 66 -3.97 48.73 67.70
CA THR A 66 -4.18 47.71 66.67
C THR A 66 -5.49 48.03 65.94
N MET A 67 -5.38 48.32 64.65
CA MET A 67 -6.54 48.43 63.76
C MET A 67 -7.22 47.06 63.65
N GLU A 68 -8.51 46.96 63.97
CA GLU A 68 -9.29 45.76 63.68
C GLU A 68 -9.36 45.55 62.15
N GLU A 69 -8.73 44.49 61.62
CA GLU A 69 -9.08 44.02 60.29
C GLU A 69 -10.53 43.49 60.34
N THR A 70 -11.44 44.17 59.65
CA THR A 70 -12.79 43.65 59.43
C THR A 70 -12.71 42.28 58.75
N PRO A 71 -13.48 41.27 59.21
CA PRO A 71 -13.37 39.91 58.71
C PRO A 71 -13.68 39.87 57.20
N LYS A 72 -12.66 39.57 56.40
CA LYS A 72 -12.73 39.53 54.94
C LYS A 72 -13.72 38.45 54.51
N THR A 73 -14.60 38.78 53.58
CA THR A 73 -15.63 37.84 53.12
C THR A 73 -15.00 36.71 52.31
N GLU A 74 -15.41 35.47 52.59
CA GLU A 74 -15.00 34.27 51.84
C GLU A 74 -15.46 34.31 50.39
N THR A 75 -14.68 33.70 49.48
CA THR A 75 -14.98 33.71 48.04
C THR A 75 -14.88 32.34 47.38
N THR A 76 -15.58 32.17 46.26
CA THR A 76 -15.53 30.96 45.43
C THR A 76 -15.35 31.33 43.97
N ILE A 77 -14.39 30.69 43.30
CA ILE A 77 -14.19 30.79 41.86
C ILE A 77 -14.42 29.44 41.17
N LYS A 78 -15.27 29.41 40.14
CA LYS A 78 -15.65 28.16 39.44
C LYS A 78 -15.91 28.40 37.95
N SER A 79 -15.90 27.32 37.17
CA SER A 79 -16.33 27.32 35.76
C SER A 79 -17.19 26.10 35.49
N ASP A 80 -18.23 26.27 34.66
CA ASP A 80 -19.05 25.20 34.12
C ASP A 80 -18.66 24.76 32.70
N ASP A 81 -17.75 25.49 32.05
CA ASP A 81 -17.24 25.12 30.72
C ASP A 81 -16.52 23.76 30.77
N ARG A 82 -16.93 22.83 29.89
CA ARG A 82 -16.20 21.57 29.64
C ARG A 82 -15.81 21.41 28.16
N ASN A 83 -16.38 22.22 27.26
CA ASN A 83 -16.12 22.23 25.81
C ASN A 83 -15.94 23.67 25.32
N VAL A 84 -14.75 24.04 24.87
CA VAL A 84 -14.45 25.40 24.38
C VAL A 84 -14.07 25.37 22.90
N ILE A 85 -14.69 26.23 22.09
CA ILE A 85 -14.36 26.34 20.66
C ILE A 85 -13.05 27.12 20.49
N LYS A 86 -12.12 26.63 19.68
CA LYS A 86 -10.88 27.33 19.34
C LYS A 86 -11.17 28.75 18.84
N GLY A 87 -10.58 29.75 19.49
CA GLY A 87 -10.79 31.17 19.23
C GLY A 87 -11.92 31.82 20.04
N LYS A 88 -12.63 31.05 20.89
CA LYS A 88 -13.64 31.53 21.83
C LYS A 88 -13.10 31.55 23.27
N GLU A 89 -13.95 32.02 24.17
CA GLU A 89 -13.66 32.28 25.58
C GLU A 89 -13.96 31.04 26.42
N PHE A 90 -13.13 30.80 27.43
CA PHE A 90 -13.40 30.00 28.62
C PHE A 90 -13.74 30.99 29.74
N SER A 91 -14.83 30.75 30.47
CA SER A 91 -15.33 31.68 31.50
C SER A 91 -15.27 31.07 32.89
N VAL A 92 -14.91 31.88 33.89
CA VAL A 92 -15.02 31.56 35.32
C VAL A 92 -15.85 32.63 36.00
N GLN A 93 -16.63 32.26 37.01
CA GLN A 93 -17.37 33.19 37.85
C GLN A 93 -16.78 33.21 39.26
N LEU A 94 -16.54 34.42 39.78
CA LEU A 94 -16.12 34.72 41.15
C LEU A 94 -17.32 35.27 41.94
N THR A 95 -17.61 34.65 43.08
CA THR A 95 -18.68 35.09 44.00
C THR A 95 -18.19 35.15 45.44
N ASP A 96 -18.90 35.89 46.29
CA ASP A 96 -18.79 35.77 47.74
C ASP A 96 -19.41 34.45 48.26
N SER A 97 -19.40 34.27 49.58
CA SER A 97 -20.04 33.16 50.29
C SER A 97 -21.57 33.11 50.15
N ASN A 98 -22.23 34.21 49.80
CA ASN A 98 -23.68 34.30 49.55
C ASN A 98 -24.04 34.04 48.07
N SER A 99 -23.05 33.72 47.22
CA SER A 99 -23.17 33.66 45.75
C SER A 99 -23.43 35.01 45.06
N THR A 100 -23.20 36.14 45.74
CA THR A 100 -23.17 37.49 45.15
C THR A 100 -21.97 37.61 44.20
N PRO A 101 -22.14 38.05 42.95
CA PRO A 101 -21.02 38.19 42.02
C PRO A 101 -20.07 39.34 42.39
N ILE A 102 -18.76 39.10 42.33
CA ILE A 102 -17.74 40.09 42.67
C ILE A 102 -17.14 40.72 41.40
N ALA A 103 -17.48 41.98 41.14
CA ALA A 103 -17.11 42.71 39.92
C ALA A 103 -15.75 43.43 40.03
N ASN A 104 -15.12 43.69 38.88
CA ASN A 104 -13.87 44.46 38.72
C ASN A 104 -12.64 43.91 39.47
N LYS A 105 -12.62 42.64 39.85
CA LYS A 105 -11.47 41.98 40.52
C LYS A 105 -10.64 41.17 39.54
N GLU A 106 -9.32 41.19 39.70
CA GLU A 106 -8.41 40.50 38.78
C GLU A 106 -8.34 38.99 39.05
N VAL A 107 -8.66 38.19 38.04
CA VAL A 107 -8.46 36.74 38.05
C VAL A 107 -7.24 36.39 37.21
N GLN A 108 -6.31 35.66 37.81
CA GLN A 108 -5.18 35.04 37.13
C GLN A 108 -5.56 33.66 36.62
N PHE A 109 -5.35 33.39 35.34
CA PHE A 109 -5.48 32.08 34.71
C PHE A 109 -4.11 31.51 34.36
N THR A 110 -3.97 30.18 34.41
CA THR A 110 -2.81 29.45 33.88
C THR A 110 -3.28 28.36 32.91
N PHE A 111 -2.78 28.42 31.67
CA PHE A 111 -3.16 27.51 30.58
C PHE A 111 -1.96 27.22 29.68
N ASN A 112 -1.61 25.94 29.49
CA ASN A 112 -0.38 25.52 28.78
C ASN A 112 0.89 26.22 29.31
N ASN A 113 0.98 26.36 30.64
CA ASN A 113 2.05 27.06 31.37
C ASN A 113 2.18 28.57 31.08
N VAL A 114 1.28 29.15 30.28
CA VAL A 114 1.16 30.61 30.11
C VAL A 114 0.22 31.14 31.19
N VAL A 115 0.65 32.21 31.87
CA VAL A 115 -0.15 32.95 32.85
C VAL A 115 -0.75 34.19 32.19
N THR A 116 -2.04 34.45 32.41
CA THR A 116 -2.77 35.60 31.86
C THR A 116 -3.78 36.12 32.88
N LYS A 117 -3.96 37.44 32.96
CA LYS A 117 -4.89 38.08 33.90
C LYS A 117 -6.10 38.67 33.16
N SER A 118 -7.27 38.66 33.79
CA SER A 118 -8.51 39.31 33.32
C SER A 118 -9.32 39.76 34.52
N SER A 119 -9.84 40.99 34.49
CA SER A 119 -10.84 41.43 35.47
C SER A 119 -12.18 40.72 35.28
N THR A 120 -12.96 40.62 36.36
CA THR A 120 -14.36 40.20 36.35
C THR A 120 -15.29 41.30 35.86
N ASP A 121 -16.32 40.95 35.10
CA ASP A 121 -17.41 41.85 34.73
C ASP A 121 -18.42 42.06 35.89
N ASN A 122 -19.48 42.83 35.64
CA ASN A 122 -20.55 43.09 36.60
C ASN A 122 -21.33 41.84 37.06
N ASN A 123 -21.16 40.70 36.39
CA ASN A 123 -21.73 39.40 36.74
C ASN A 123 -20.69 38.49 37.44
N GLY A 124 -19.55 39.04 37.85
CA GLY A 124 -18.44 38.31 38.46
C GLY A 124 -17.67 37.43 37.48
N VAL A 125 -17.85 37.60 36.15
CA VAL A 125 -17.28 36.70 35.15
C VAL A 125 -15.96 37.24 34.60
N ALA A 126 -14.88 36.48 34.80
CA ALA A 126 -13.59 36.70 34.14
C ALA A 126 -13.40 35.67 33.00
N LYS A 127 -12.59 36.02 31.99
CA LYS A 127 -12.50 35.22 30.74
C LYS A 127 -11.10 35.01 30.20
N LEU A 128 -10.88 33.86 29.58
CA LEU A 128 -9.65 33.46 28.90
C LEU A 128 -9.92 33.03 27.46
N LYS A 129 -9.25 33.64 26.47
CA LYS A 129 -9.39 33.26 25.06
C LYS A 129 -8.55 32.02 24.69
N ILE A 130 -9.21 30.90 24.37
CA ILE A 130 -8.55 29.62 24.11
C ILE A 130 -8.21 29.46 22.61
N ASN A 131 -6.95 29.72 22.25
CA ASN A 131 -6.45 29.62 20.88
C ASN A 131 -5.69 28.30 20.57
N SER A 132 -5.70 27.32 21.47
CA SER A 132 -5.00 26.04 21.30
C SER A 132 -5.61 25.12 20.23
N ASN A 133 -4.88 24.09 19.83
CA ASN A 133 -5.38 23.03 18.95
C ASN A 133 -6.33 22.07 19.70
N PRO A 134 -7.10 21.21 19.00
CA PRO A 134 -8.11 20.35 19.66
C PRO A 134 -7.49 19.26 20.53
N GLY A 135 -7.94 19.16 21.78
CA GLY A 135 -7.39 18.22 22.79
C GLY A 135 -7.99 18.42 24.18
N GLU A 136 -7.59 17.59 25.14
CA GLU A 136 -7.84 17.82 26.57
C GLU A 136 -6.82 18.81 27.12
N TYR A 137 -7.28 19.77 27.92
CA TYR A 137 -6.43 20.72 28.62
C TYR A 137 -6.96 20.92 30.05
N THR A 138 -6.07 21.33 30.96
CA THR A 138 -6.45 21.84 32.28
C THR A 138 -6.21 23.35 32.29
N VAL A 139 -7.20 24.11 32.74
CA VAL A 139 -7.06 25.53 33.08
C VAL A 139 -7.02 25.62 34.60
N LYS A 140 -5.99 26.26 35.17
CA LYS A 140 -6.03 26.72 36.57
C LYS A 140 -6.47 28.18 36.60
N TYR A 141 -7.11 28.61 37.67
CA TYR A 141 -7.48 30.02 37.86
C TYR A 141 -7.59 30.37 39.34
N SER A 142 -7.17 31.60 39.69
CA SER A 142 -7.02 32.06 41.06
C SER A 142 -7.30 33.56 41.19
N PHE A 143 -7.90 33.94 42.31
CA PHE A 143 -8.08 35.32 42.78
C PHE A 143 -7.29 35.49 44.07
N SER A 144 -6.43 36.52 44.15
CA SER A 144 -5.44 36.67 45.25
C SER A 144 -6.00 37.18 46.57
N GLY A 145 -7.27 37.63 46.59
CA GLY A 145 -7.81 38.42 47.69
C GLY A 145 -7.47 39.91 47.52
N ASP A 146 -8.51 40.74 47.51
CA ASP A 146 -8.46 42.20 47.35
C ASP A 146 -9.72 42.77 48.01
N GLY A 147 -9.65 43.00 49.33
CA GLY A 147 -10.80 43.23 50.20
C GLY A 147 -11.63 41.99 50.56
N TYR A 148 -11.15 40.80 50.15
CA TYR A 148 -11.82 39.50 50.26
C TYR A 148 -10.79 38.40 50.54
N VAL A 149 -11.23 37.22 51.00
CA VAL A 149 -10.37 36.02 51.04
C VAL A 149 -10.09 35.55 49.61
N GLY A 150 -8.83 35.20 49.32
CA GLY A 150 -8.43 34.68 48.01
C GLY A 150 -8.82 33.21 47.81
N CYS A 151 -9.04 32.80 46.57
CA CYS A 151 -9.42 31.42 46.22
C CYS A 151 -8.79 30.96 44.90
N GLU A 152 -8.57 29.65 44.75
CA GLU A 152 -8.14 29.02 43.49
C GLU A 152 -8.93 27.76 43.15
N ASN A 153 -8.97 27.42 41.86
CA ASN A 153 -9.65 26.22 41.36
C ASN A 153 -9.08 25.79 39.99
N THR A 154 -9.43 24.59 39.53
CA THR A 154 -8.97 24.07 38.23
C THR A 154 -10.09 23.35 37.48
N THR A 155 -10.14 23.53 36.15
CA THR A 155 -11.13 22.90 35.28
C THR A 155 -10.46 22.18 34.13
N LYS A 156 -10.91 20.95 33.84
CA LYS A 156 -10.57 20.24 32.60
C LYS A 156 -11.55 20.61 31.48
N ILE A 157 -11.01 21.08 30.36
CA ILE A 157 -11.77 21.41 29.15
C ILE A 157 -11.34 20.55 27.97
N TRP A 158 -12.26 20.31 27.04
CA TRP A 158 -11.93 19.80 25.71
C TRP A 158 -12.04 20.92 24.67
N VAL A 159 -10.95 21.17 23.93
CA VAL A 159 -10.93 22.17 22.86
C VAL A 159 -11.47 21.56 21.56
N ILE A 160 -12.47 22.22 20.97
CA ILE A 160 -13.20 21.79 19.76
C ILE A 160 -13.08 22.84 18.64
N THR A 161 -13.43 22.47 17.40
CA THR A 161 -13.38 23.38 16.23
C THR A 161 -14.75 23.80 15.70
N SER A 162 -15.83 23.26 16.26
CA SER A 162 -17.21 23.52 15.82
C SER A 162 -18.17 22.98 16.86
N SER A 163 -19.32 23.63 17.03
CA SER A 163 -20.44 23.11 17.83
C SER A 163 -21.21 21.97 17.15
N ASN A 164 -21.03 21.77 15.84
CA ASN A 164 -21.77 20.78 15.08
C ASN A 164 -21.28 19.35 15.35
N THR A 165 -22.00 18.64 16.22
CA THR A 165 -21.85 17.19 16.42
C THR A 165 -22.21 16.44 15.15
N ASN A 166 -21.27 15.67 14.61
CA ASN A 166 -21.46 14.83 13.43
C ASN A 166 -21.07 13.38 13.71
N VAL A 167 -21.84 12.44 13.13
CA VAL A 167 -21.74 11.02 13.48
C VAL A 167 -21.50 10.15 12.26
N LYS A 168 -20.58 9.18 12.37
CA LYS A 168 -20.30 8.16 11.35
C LYS A 168 -20.70 6.78 11.89
N ALA A 169 -21.79 6.26 11.35
CA ALA A 169 -22.33 4.92 11.60
C ALA A 169 -22.52 4.17 10.27
N LYS A 170 -22.68 2.84 10.34
CA LYS A 170 -23.00 1.96 9.20
C LYS A 170 -23.87 0.79 9.66
N ASP A 171 -24.65 0.21 8.76
CA ASP A 171 -25.38 -1.04 9.02
C ASP A 171 -24.43 -2.18 9.42
N TYR A 172 -24.83 -2.97 10.43
CA TYR A 172 -23.97 -3.95 11.09
C TYR A 172 -24.49 -5.38 10.96
N ASN A 173 -23.57 -6.33 10.75
CA ASN A 173 -23.87 -7.75 10.69
C ASN A 173 -23.29 -8.46 11.93
N ALA A 174 -24.16 -8.81 12.87
CA ALA A 174 -23.83 -9.61 14.05
C ALA A 174 -23.96 -11.11 13.73
N TYR A 175 -23.20 -11.96 14.41
CA TYR A 175 -23.21 -13.41 14.19
C TYR A 175 -23.35 -14.19 15.51
N VAL A 176 -24.26 -15.16 15.54
CA VAL A 176 -24.51 -16.01 16.72
C VAL A 176 -23.25 -16.78 17.11
N GLY A 177 -22.93 -16.82 18.41
CA GLY A 177 -21.77 -17.55 18.94
C GLY A 177 -20.44 -16.79 18.88
N PHE A 178 -20.49 -15.47 18.69
CA PHE A 178 -19.34 -14.56 18.70
C PHE A 178 -19.61 -13.32 19.56
N LYS A 179 -18.56 -12.71 20.11
CA LYS A 179 -18.66 -11.31 20.56
C LYS A 179 -18.98 -10.44 19.35
N ASN A 180 -20.08 -9.70 19.44
CA ASN A 180 -20.54 -8.76 18.43
C ASN A 180 -20.53 -7.37 19.06
N VAL A 181 -19.83 -6.43 18.45
CA VAL A 181 -19.74 -5.05 18.93
C VAL A 181 -20.07 -4.13 17.78
N TYR A 182 -21.15 -3.38 17.94
CA TYR A 182 -21.55 -2.30 17.07
C TYR A 182 -20.84 -1.02 17.52
N THR A 183 -20.29 -0.26 16.57
CA THR A 183 -19.47 0.92 16.87
C THR A 183 -19.99 2.12 16.08
N VAL A 184 -20.14 3.25 16.75
CA VAL A 184 -20.55 4.53 16.18
C VAL A 184 -19.53 5.60 16.57
N LEU A 185 -19.06 6.37 15.59
CA LEU A 185 -18.04 7.39 15.78
C LEU A 185 -18.67 8.79 15.86
N PHE A 186 -18.60 9.41 17.04
CA PHE A 186 -19.03 10.78 17.31
C PHE A 186 -17.87 11.77 17.14
N ARG A 187 -18.18 12.94 16.57
CA ARG A 187 -17.21 13.98 16.23
C ARG A 187 -17.81 15.38 16.40
N ALA A 188 -16.93 16.37 16.51
CA ALA A 188 -17.22 17.79 16.36
C ALA A 188 -16.46 18.29 15.13
N GLY A 189 -17.17 18.45 14.01
CA GLY A 189 -16.57 18.68 12.69
C GLY A 189 -15.58 17.58 12.27
N ALA A 190 -14.28 17.88 12.25
CA ALA A 190 -13.24 16.91 11.93
C ALA A 190 -12.86 16.01 13.12
N ASN A 191 -12.95 16.53 14.35
CA ASN A 191 -12.29 15.99 15.54
C ASN A 191 -13.16 14.95 16.28
N PRO A 192 -12.58 13.93 16.93
CA PRO A 192 -13.34 13.00 17.77
C PRO A 192 -14.00 13.72 18.96
N LEU A 193 -15.13 13.18 19.45
CA LEU A 193 -15.73 13.56 20.74
C LEU A 193 -15.48 12.46 21.77
N PRO A 194 -14.37 12.52 22.54
CA PRO A 194 -14.03 11.51 23.54
C PRO A 194 -14.73 11.76 24.87
N HIS A 195 -14.85 10.70 25.66
CA HIS A 195 -15.34 10.73 27.04
C HIS A 195 -16.74 11.34 27.26
N LYS A 196 -17.55 11.47 26.20
CA LYS A 196 -18.95 11.93 26.24
C LYS A 196 -19.91 10.75 26.38
N TRP A 197 -21.03 10.95 27.07
CA TRP A 197 -22.08 9.94 27.20
C TRP A 197 -22.97 9.88 25.95
N VAL A 198 -23.17 8.68 25.42
CA VAL A 198 -24.00 8.37 24.25
C VAL A 198 -25.04 7.33 24.65
N THR A 199 -26.30 7.61 24.32
CA THR A 199 -27.40 6.67 24.51
C THR A 199 -27.62 5.85 23.24
N PHE A 200 -27.65 4.52 23.36
CA PHE A 200 -28.19 3.61 22.35
C PHE A 200 -29.58 3.13 22.74
N LYS A 201 -30.47 2.93 21.75
CA LYS A 201 -31.74 2.20 21.92
C LYS A 201 -31.86 1.09 20.88
N ILE A 202 -32.17 -0.14 21.31
CA ILE A 202 -32.41 -1.29 20.45
C ILE A 202 -33.37 -2.26 21.14
N ASN A 203 -34.36 -2.79 20.39
CA ASN A 203 -35.30 -3.80 20.88
C ASN A 203 -35.98 -3.41 22.22
N GLY A 204 -36.46 -2.17 22.33
CA GLY A 204 -37.04 -1.58 23.54
C GLY A 204 -36.03 -1.17 24.63
N LYS A 205 -34.81 -1.73 24.63
CA LYS A 205 -33.79 -1.51 25.67
C LYS A 205 -32.94 -0.28 25.39
N GLN A 206 -32.60 0.46 26.46
CA GLN A 206 -31.71 1.61 26.44
C GLN A 206 -30.36 1.26 27.10
N TYR A 207 -29.26 1.79 26.54
CA TYR A 207 -27.90 1.62 27.06
C TYR A 207 -27.16 2.96 27.00
N SER A 208 -26.62 3.44 28.12
CA SER A 208 -25.70 4.58 28.12
C SER A 208 -24.26 4.08 28.09
N VAL A 209 -23.43 4.61 27.19
CA VAL A 209 -21.99 4.29 27.12
C VAL A 209 -21.16 5.54 26.90
N LYS A 210 -19.95 5.57 27.46
CA LYS A 210 -19.00 6.68 27.32
C LYS A 210 -18.15 6.48 26.05
N THR A 211 -17.91 7.53 25.26
CA THR A 211 -17.05 7.44 24.07
C THR A 211 -15.58 7.23 24.47
N THR A 212 -14.87 6.42 23.69
CA THR A 212 -13.41 6.25 23.79
C THR A 212 -12.67 7.54 23.41
N ALA A 213 -11.38 7.64 23.75
CA ALA A 213 -10.47 8.72 23.35
C ALA A 213 -10.44 9.01 21.83
N LYS A 214 -10.92 8.09 20.98
CA LYS A 214 -11.02 8.25 19.52
C LYS A 214 -12.46 8.50 19.02
N GLY A 215 -13.36 8.92 19.91
CA GLY A 215 -14.76 9.28 19.61
C GLY A 215 -15.70 8.10 19.38
N ASN A 216 -15.25 6.85 19.54
CA ASN A 216 -16.09 5.69 19.30
C ASN A 216 -16.92 5.33 20.54
N ALA A 217 -18.25 5.30 20.39
CA ALA A 217 -19.19 4.64 21.30
C ALA A 217 -19.40 3.19 20.83
N MET A 218 -19.47 2.23 21.77
CA MET A 218 -19.43 0.79 21.47
C MET A 218 -20.52 0.03 22.24
N LEU A 219 -21.41 -0.65 21.50
CA LEU A 219 -22.54 -1.43 22.03
C LEU A 219 -22.32 -2.92 21.74
N THR A 220 -22.44 -3.78 22.76
CA THR A 220 -22.37 -5.24 22.57
C THR A 220 -23.74 -5.78 22.13
N ILE A 221 -23.78 -6.59 21.06
CA ILE A 221 -25.02 -7.10 20.46
C ILE A 221 -25.25 -8.55 20.81
N ASN A 222 -26.18 -8.78 21.75
CA ASN A 222 -26.59 -10.11 22.25
C ASN A 222 -27.98 -10.56 21.75
N GLU A 223 -28.60 -9.79 20.86
CA GLU A 223 -29.93 -10.06 20.31
C GLU A 223 -30.03 -11.42 19.59
N LYS A 224 -31.25 -11.98 19.54
CA LYS A 224 -31.57 -13.22 18.80
C LYS A 224 -31.44 -12.99 17.27
N PRO A 225 -31.34 -14.05 16.44
CA PRO A 225 -31.35 -13.91 14.97
C PRO A 225 -32.55 -13.10 14.46
N GLY A 226 -32.30 -12.02 13.72
CA GLY A 226 -33.33 -11.06 13.33
C GLY A 226 -32.78 -9.83 12.63
N LYS A 227 -33.67 -8.89 12.27
CA LYS A 227 -33.37 -7.55 11.78
C LYS A 227 -33.85 -6.55 12.82
N TYR A 228 -32.99 -5.64 13.24
CA TYR A 228 -33.26 -4.63 14.27
C TYR A 228 -32.89 -3.25 13.74
N LYS A 229 -33.63 -2.21 14.16
CA LYS A 229 -33.19 -0.82 14.04
C LYS A 229 -32.52 -0.43 15.35
N VAL A 230 -31.28 0.03 15.30
CA VAL A 230 -30.57 0.64 16.43
C VAL A 230 -30.64 2.14 16.27
N TYR A 231 -30.98 2.84 17.36
CA TYR A 231 -30.94 4.28 17.46
C TYR A 231 -29.76 4.67 18.35
N TYR A 232 -29.17 5.84 18.10
CA TYR A 232 -28.09 6.40 18.90
C TYR A 232 -28.24 7.92 19.00
N SER A 233 -28.00 8.47 20.19
CA SER A 233 -28.09 9.90 20.44
C SER A 233 -27.05 10.40 21.44
N PHE A 234 -26.68 11.67 21.25
CA PHE A 234 -25.91 12.51 22.17
C PHE A 234 -26.77 13.73 22.50
N GLY A 235 -26.94 14.03 23.79
CA GLY A 235 -27.90 15.04 24.26
C GLY A 235 -27.52 16.49 23.98
N GLY A 236 -26.30 16.75 23.48
CA GLY A 236 -25.67 18.07 23.55
C GLY A 236 -24.88 18.21 24.85
N GLN A 237 -23.89 19.10 24.89
CA GLN A 237 -23.18 19.45 26.12
C GLN A 237 -22.35 20.74 25.95
N ASP A 238 -22.72 21.80 26.66
CA ASP A 238 -22.13 23.15 26.54
C ASP A 238 -22.08 23.58 25.06
N ASN A 239 -20.94 24.01 24.52
CA ASN A 239 -20.77 24.41 23.11
C ASN A 239 -20.93 23.27 22.06
N LEU A 240 -21.58 22.14 22.37
CA LEU A 240 -21.82 21.03 21.44
C LEU A 240 -23.31 20.75 21.24
N ASN A 241 -23.74 20.84 19.98
CA ASN A 241 -25.12 20.59 19.56
C ASN A 241 -25.52 19.12 19.79
N ALA A 242 -26.79 18.90 20.13
CA ALA A 242 -27.38 17.57 20.23
C ALA A 242 -27.38 16.84 18.87
N PHE A 243 -27.38 15.50 18.91
CA PHE A 243 -27.47 14.68 17.71
C PHE A 243 -28.28 13.40 17.96
N SER A 244 -29.10 12.97 17.00
CA SER A 244 -29.68 11.63 16.99
C SER A 244 -29.64 10.99 15.60
N GLY A 245 -29.57 9.66 15.55
CA GLY A 245 -29.55 8.90 14.30
C GLY A 245 -29.92 7.43 14.50
N SER A 246 -29.91 6.66 13.40
CA SER A 246 -30.17 5.22 13.45
C SER A 246 -29.47 4.44 12.35
N SER A 247 -29.34 3.13 12.53
CA SER A 247 -28.83 2.18 11.54
C SER A 247 -29.53 0.82 11.69
N LYS A 248 -29.25 -0.13 10.79
CA LYS A 248 -29.80 -1.50 10.85
C LYS A 248 -28.76 -2.47 11.41
N ILE A 249 -29.17 -3.30 12.35
CA ILE A 249 -28.40 -4.44 12.84
C ILE A 249 -29.07 -5.73 12.39
N ILE A 250 -28.33 -6.61 11.72
CA ILE A 250 -28.83 -7.91 11.28
C ILE A 250 -28.03 -9.01 11.98
N VAL A 251 -28.70 -9.76 12.86
CA VAL A 251 -28.11 -10.90 13.57
C VAL A 251 -28.33 -12.16 12.73
N LYS A 252 -27.25 -12.84 12.36
CA LYS A 252 -27.26 -13.98 11.42
C LYS A 252 -26.75 -15.27 12.06
N LYS A 253 -27.41 -16.40 11.78
CA LYS A 253 -26.89 -17.74 12.08
C LYS A 253 -25.81 -18.11 11.05
N GLY A 254 -24.65 -18.56 11.53
CA GLY A 254 -23.52 -18.97 10.68
C GLY A 254 -22.78 -17.81 10.03
N MET A 255 -21.57 -17.53 10.52
CA MET A 255 -20.70 -16.51 9.93
C MET A 255 -20.12 -16.97 8.58
N PRO A 256 -20.16 -16.16 7.50
CA PRO A 256 -19.58 -16.53 6.21
C PRO A 256 -18.06 -16.75 6.29
N ILE A 257 -17.56 -17.65 5.45
CA ILE A 257 -16.11 -17.95 5.30
C ILE A 257 -15.65 -17.52 3.92
N LYS A 258 -14.61 -16.67 3.88
CA LYS A 258 -13.90 -16.26 2.66
C LYS A 258 -12.75 -17.22 2.39
N ILE A 259 -12.56 -17.60 1.13
CA ILE A 259 -11.46 -18.46 0.67
C ILE A 259 -10.79 -17.76 -0.51
N ILE A 260 -9.56 -17.28 -0.31
CA ILE A 260 -8.83 -16.43 -1.25
C ILE A 260 -7.54 -17.14 -1.65
N ARG A 261 -7.19 -17.14 -2.94
CA ARG A 261 -5.94 -17.73 -3.44
C ARG A 261 -4.73 -16.88 -2.99
N VAL A 262 -3.64 -17.55 -2.58
CA VAL A 262 -2.38 -16.92 -2.12
C VAL A 262 -1.12 -17.66 -2.63
N SER A 263 -1.23 -18.25 -3.82
CA SER A 263 -0.12 -18.86 -4.57
C SER A 263 -0.18 -18.38 -6.02
N ASP A 264 0.98 -18.08 -6.60
CA ASP A 264 1.13 -17.67 -8.00
C ASP A 264 0.58 -18.70 -9.01
N ASP A 265 0.56 -18.33 -10.30
CA ASP A 265 0.05 -19.15 -11.40
C ASP A 265 1.12 -19.96 -12.16
N ASN A 266 2.40 -19.78 -11.85
CA ASN A 266 3.48 -20.54 -12.48
C ASN A 266 3.56 -22.00 -11.96
N TYR A 267 2.77 -22.89 -12.57
CA TYR A 267 2.90 -24.34 -12.44
C TYR A 267 3.48 -24.91 -13.72
N ARG A 268 4.39 -25.89 -13.60
CA ARG A 268 5.02 -26.55 -14.75
C ARG A 268 4.86 -28.06 -14.69
N ASN A 269 4.78 -28.67 -15.86
CA ASN A 269 4.76 -30.12 -16.04
C ASN A 269 6.01 -30.76 -15.40
N LYS A 270 5.94 -32.03 -14.99
CA LYS A 270 6.94 -32.79 -14.20
C LYS A 270 7.31 -32.24 -12.80
N HIS A 271 7.31 -30.92 -12.57
CA HIS A 271 7.68 -30.27 -11.31
C HIS A 271 6.61 -30.39 -10.19
N LYS A 272 7.00 -30.02 -8.96
CA LYS A 272 6.15 -30.05 -7.75
C LYS A 272 5.66 -28.62 -7.43
N GLY A 273 4.39 -28.33 -7.69
CA GLY A 273 3.74 -27.05 -7.36
C GLY A 273 2.99 -27.06 -6.02
N TYR A 274 2.66 -25.89 -5.49
CA TYR A 274 1.94 -25.72 -4.22
C TYR A 274 0.81 -24.69 -4.34
N PHE A 275 -0.41 -25.16 -4.59
CA PHE A 275 -1.61 -24.34 -4.61
C PHE A 275 -2.02 -23.97 -3.17
N LYS A 276 -2.20 -22.68 -2.88
CA LYS A 276 -2.43 -22.16 -1.53
C LYS A 276 -3.68 -21.29 -1.48
N VAL A 277 -4.50 -21.47 -0.46
CA VAL A 277 -5.62 -20.56 -0.15
C VAL A 277 -5.55 -20.08 1.30
N LYS A 278 -5.74 -18.78 1.53
CA LYS A 278 -5.98 -18.19 2.84
C LYS A 278 -7.48 -18.29 3.14
N VAL A 279 -7.81 -18.66 4.37
CA VAL A 279 -9.20 -18.79 4.84
C VAL A 279 -9.43 -17.86 6.02
N THR A 280 -10.35 -16.91 5.83
CA THR A 280 -10.81 -15.98 6.87
C THR A 280 -12.33 -16.07 7.00
N ASP A 281 -12.90 -15.45 8.03
CA ASP A 281 -14.33 -15.20 8.09
C ASP A 281 -14.71 -13.81 7.52
N ALA A 282 -15.99 -13.47 7.57
CA ALA A 282 -16.51 -12.19 7.11
C ALA A 282 -15.94 -10.94 7.82
N ARG A 283 -15.26 -11.07 8.98
CA ARG A 283 -14.53 -10.00 9.67
C ARG A 283 -13.00 -10.14 9.51
N ASP A 284 -12.57 -10.87 8.48
CA ASP A 284 -11.19 -11.21 8.16
C ASP A 284 -10.36 -11.91 9.26
N SER A 285 -11.04 -12.43 10.28
CA SER A 285 -10.38 -13.19 11.34
C SER A 285 -9.86 -14.53 10.79
N ILE A 286 -8.62 -14.86 11.16
CA ILE A 286 -7.85 -15.96 10.58
C ILE A 286 -8.33 -17.31 11.13
N LEU A 287 -8.86 -18.17 10.26
CA LEU A 287 -9.40 -19.47 10.66
C LEU A 287 -8.30 -20.55 10.68
N LYS A 288 -7.53 -20.62 11.79
CA LYS A 288 -6.46 -21.61 12.04
C LYS A 288 -7.02 -23.06 12.16
N LYS A 289 -6.22 -24.08 11.81
CA LYS A 289 -6.52 -25.54 11.91
C LYS A 289 -7.81 -26.03 11.18
N LYS A 290 -8.57 -25.17 10.49
CA LYS A 290 -9.85 -25.44 9.79
C LYS A 290 -9.62 -26.44 8.65
N LYS A 291 -10.48 -27.48 8.54
CA LYS A 291 -10.49 -28.41 7.41
C LYS A 291 -10.97 -27.70 6.13
N VAL A 292 -10.14 -27.74 5.08
CA VAL A 292 -10.42 -27.28 3.72
C VAL A 292 -10.36 -28.48 2.78
N VAL A 293 -11.35 -28.61 1.91
CA VAL A 293 -11.41 -29.64 0.87
C VAL A 293 -11.17 -29.00 -0.49
N PHE A 294 -10.15 -29.49 -1.18
CA PHE A 294 -9.91 -29.19 -2.58
C PHE A 294 -10.51 -30.30 -3.45
N LYS A 295 -11.21 -29.97 -4.54
CA LYS A 295 -11.67 -30.92 -5.58
C LYS A 295 -11.09 -30.52 -6.93
N ILE A 296 -10.30 -31.41 -7.55
CA ILE A 296 -9.64 -31.22 -8.85
C ILE A 296 -9.60 -32.56 -9.60
N LYS A 297 -9.88 -32.56 -10.92
CA LYS A 297 -10.08 -33.78 -11.74
C LYS A 297 -10.91 -34.87 -11.02
N GLY A 298 -12.05 -34.49 -10.45
CA GLY A 298 -12.92 -35.38 -9.67
C GLY A 298 -12.43 -35.70 -8.25
N LYS A 299 -11.13 -35.95 -8.07
CA LYS A 299 -10.51 -36.34 -6.78
C LYS A 299 -10.64 -35.24 -5.71
N LYS A 300 -10.83 -35.66 -4.45
CA LYS A 300 -10.94 -34.81 -3.25
C LYS A 300 -9.64 -34.88 -2.45
N TYR A 301 -9.18 -33.75 -1.92
CA TYR A 301 -8.02 -33.66 -1.02
C TYR A 301 -8.37 -32.81 0.19
N VAL A 302 -8.26 -33.36 1.40
CA VAL A 302 -8.50 -32.63 2.65
C VAL A 302 -7.17 -32.12 3.20
N LYS A 303 -7.12 -30.84 3.57
CA LYS A 303 -5.98 -30.18 4.23
C LYS A 303 -6.49 -29.31 5.38
N ARG A 304 -5.56 -28.86 6.23
CA ARG A 304 -5.86 -27.90 7.31
C ARG A 304 -5.12 -26.59 7.06
N THR A 305 -5.67 -25.50 7.58
CA THR A 305 -5.02 -24.19 7.59
C THR A 305 -3.96 -24.09 8.69
N ASN A 306 -2.84 -23.43 8.38
CA ASN A 306 -1.77 -23.13 9.35
C ASN A 306 -2.13 -21.92 10.25
N SER A 307 -1.16 -21.45 11.05
CA SER A 307 -1.28 -20.28 11.93
C SER A 307 -1.64 -18.98 11.19
N LYS A 308 -1.24 -18.84 9.92
CA LYS A 308 -1.56 -17.70 9.04
C LYS A 308 -2.87 -17.90 8.25
N GLY A 309 -3.63 -18.96 8.53
CA GLY A 309 -4.89 -19.29 7.87
C GLY A 309 -4.74 -19.94 6.49
N ILE A 310 -3.54 -20.36 6.11
CA ILE A 310 -3.24 -20.85 4.77
C ILE A 310 -3.34 -22.39 4.75
N ALA A 311 -4.17 -22.93 3.85
CA ALA A 311 -4.20 -24.35 3.50
C ALA A 311 -3.46 -24.56 2.16
N THR A 312 -2.60 -25.58 2.11
CA THR A 312 -1.73 -25.86 0.96
C THR A 312 -1.98 -27.24 0.38
N LEU A 313 -2.20 -27.30 -0.93
CA LEU A 313 -2.25 -28.52 -1.74
C LEU A 313 -1.00 -28.61 -2.63
N LYS A 314 -0.18 -29.63 -2.40
CA LYS A 314 0.91 -30.02 -3.31
C LYS A 314 0.30 -30.63 -4.57
N ILE A 315 0.71 -30.18 -5.75
CA ILE A 315 0.24 -30.68 -7.05
C ILE A 315 1.42 -31.04 -7.96
N LYS A 316 1.22 -32.03 -8.83
CA LYS A 316 2.09 -32.40 -9.96
C LYS A 316 1.16 -32.93 -11.05
N MET A 317 1.16 -32.31 -12.22
CA MET A 317 0.19 -32.54 -13.29
C MET A 317 0.85 -32.39 -14.66
N LYS A 318 0.26 -32.97 -15.72
CA LYS A 318 0.67 -32.70 -17.10
C LYS A 318 0.26 -31.27 -17.51
N THR A 319 0.88 -30.72 -18.56
CA THR A 319 0.50 -29.44 -19.20
C THR A 319 -1.02 -29.34 -19.41
N GLY A 320 -1.61 -28.16 -19.23
CA GLY A 320 -3.04 -27.88 -19.46
C GLY A 320 -3.71 -27.07 -18.34
N THR A 321 -4.97 -26.70 -18.57
CA THR A 321 -5.79 -25.88 -17.65
C THR A 321 -6.72 -26.75 -16.81
N TYR A 322 -6.68 -26.59 -15.48
CA TYR A 322 -7.47 -27.40 -14.55
C TYR A 322 -8.35 -26.55 -13.62
N LYS A 323 -9.65 -26.82 -13.61
CA LYS A 323 -10.61 -26.23 -12.66
C LYS A 323 -10.47 -26.88 -11.27
N ILE A 324 -10.15 -26.09 -10.26
CA ILE A 324 -10.10 -26.50 -8.85
C ILE A 324 -11.23 -25.81 -8.06
N LYS A 325 -11.91 -26.57 -7.20
CA LYS A 325 -12.86 -26.04 -6.20
C LYS A 325 -12.22 -26.15 -4.82
N ALA A 326 -12.33 -25.12 -3.97
CA ALA A 326 -11.93 -25.16 -2.57
C ALA A 326 -13.14 -24.85 -1.69
N TYR A 327 -13.38 -25.64 -0.64
CA TYR A 327 -14.50 -25.39 0.28
C TYR A 327 -14.23 -25.84 1.71
N THR A 328 -14.99 -25.29 2.65
CA THR A 328 -15.04 -25.75 4.05
C THR A 328 -16.40 -26.37 4.36
N TYR A 329 -16.53 -27.06 5.48
CA TYR A 329 -17.83 -27.54 5.97
C TYR A 329 -18.50 -26.47 6.86
N LYS A 330 -19.84 -26.40 6.78
CA LYS A 330 -20.70 -25.66 7.72
C LYS A 330 -20.57 -26.28 9.11
N ASN A 331 -20.65 -25.46 10.15
CA ASN A 331 -20.91 -25.87 11.53
C ASN A 331 -21.76 -24.79 12.23
N TYR A 332 -22.00 -24.90 13.55
CA TYR A 332 -22.87 -23.97 14.27
C TYR A 332 -22.40 -22.50 14.20
N LYS A 333 -21.09 -22.24 14.29
CA LYS A 333 -20.50 -20.89 14.18
C LYS A 333 -20.36 -20.39 12.74
N TYR A 334 -20.09 -21.27 11.76
CA TYR A 334 -19.69 -20.85 10.41
C TYR A 334 -20.51 -21.49 9.29
N ASN A 335 -20.90 -20.67 8.33
CA ASN A 335 -21.43 -21.14 7.05
C ASN A 335 -20.34 -21.76 6.16
N LYS A 336 -20.78 -22.53 5.17
CA LYS A 336 -19.90 -23.17 4.17
C LYS A 336 -19.19 -22.10 3.33
N GLY A 337 -17.88 -21.97 3.49
CA GLY A 337 -17.05 -21.22 2.53
C GLY A 337 -16.82 -22.03 1.26
N TYR A 338 -16.83 -21.39 0.11
CA TYR A 338 -16.63 -22.02 -1.21
C TYR A 338 -15.96 -21.03 -2.18
N ALA A 339 -15.01 -21.52 -2.97
CA ALA A 339 -14.39 -20.80 -4.07
C ALA A 339 -14.06 -21.74 -5.24
N LYS A 340 -13.93 -21.17 -6.44
CA LYS A 340 -13.57 -21.84 -7.71
C LYS A 340 -12.41 -21.08 -8.31
N PHE A 341 -11.35 -21.79 -8.71
CA PHE A 341 -10.19 -21.22 -9.38
C PHE A 341 -9.80 -22.09 -10.58
N PHE A 342 -8.91 -21.57 -11.42
CA PHE A 342 -8.21 -22.33 -12.44
C PHE A 342 -6.72 -22.45 -12.06
N ILE A 343 -6.08 -23.49 -12.58
CA ILE A 343 -4.65 -23.76 -12.45
C ILE A 343 -4.15 -24.01 -13.86
N HIS A 344 -3.27 -23.14 -14.34
CA HIS A 344 -2.64 -23.26 -15.65
C HIS A 344 -1.28 -23.95 -15.47
N VAL A 345 -1.14 -25.15 -16.03
CA VAL A 345 0.12 -25.90 -15.97
C VAL A 345 0.82 -25.75 -17.31
N ARG A 346 1.91 -24.99 -17.31
CA ARG A 346 2.78 -24.72 -18.45
C ARG A 346 3.67 -25.94 -18.77
N PRO A 347 4.30 -25.99 -19.95
CA PRO A 347 5.33 -26.98 -20.28
C PRO A 347 6.50 -26.99 -19.27
N THR A 348 7.29 -28.06 -19.27
CA THR A 348 8.39 -28.29 -18.32
C THR A 348 9.40 -27.15 -18.39
N THR A 349 9.93 -26.89 -19.59
CA THR A 349 10.78 -25.75 -19.94
C THR A 349 9.95 -24.70 -20.70
N PRO A 350 10.42 -23.46 -20.90
CA PRO A 350 9.79 -22.51 -21.81
C PRO A 350 9.97 -22.99 -23.27
N GLU A 351 8.96 -22.81 -24.12
CA GLU A 351 8.96 -23.34 -25.49
C GLU A 351 9.47 -22.33 -26.53
N ASN A 352 9.47 -21.04 -26.21
CA ASN A 352 9.68 -19.95 -27.16
C ASN A 352 11.07 -19.30 -26.98
N ASN A 353 12.11 -20.12 -26.81
CA ASN A 353 13.47 -19.63 -26.54
C ASN A 353 14.16 -19.13 -27.82
N GLY A 354 15.03 -18.12 -27.70
CA GLY A 354 15.59 -17.46 -28.87
C GLY A 354 16.70 -16.45 -28.59
N MET A 355 16.99 -15.62 -29.58
CA MET A 355 17.99 -14.55 -29.50
C MET A 355 17.64 -13.36 -30.39
N TRP A 356 18.15 -12.17 -30.06
CA TRP A 356 18.32 -11.08 -31.02
C TRP A 356 19.57 -11.30 -31.87
N LEU A 357 19.46 -10.97 -33.17
CA LEU A 357 20.50 -11.17 -34.17
C LEU A 357 20.58 -9.93 -35.08
N PHE A 358 21.75 -9.29 -35.18
CA PHE A 358 21.94 -8.19 -36.13
C PHE A 358 22.04 -8.71 -37.57
N GLY A 359 21.64 -7.88 -38.53
CA GLY A 359 21.64 -8.25 -39.96
C GLY A 359 23.01 -8.72 -40.44
N ARG A 360 24.07 -7.95 -40.15
CA ARG A 360 25.47 -8.28 -40.50
C ARG A 360 25.94 -9.65 -39.98
N ASP A 361 25.36 -10.14 -38.89
CA ASP A 361 25.76 -11.40 -38.25
C ASP A 361 24.96 -12.61 -38.82
N MET A 362 23.96 -12.37 -39.68
CA MET A 362 22.99 -13.36 -40.16
C MET A 362 23.62 -14.62 -40.76
N ASN A 363 24.63 -14.45 -41.62
CA ASN A 363 25.26 -15.59 -42.31
C ASN A 363 26.27 -16.36 -41.42
N SER A 364 26.66 -15.79 -40.28
CA SER A 364 27.59 -16.40 -39.31
C SER A 364 26.92 -17.37 -38.33
N VAL A 365 25.59 -17.53 -38.40
CA VAL A 365 24.82 -18.33 -37.42
C VAL A 365 24.82 -19.83 -37.74
N ASN A 366 25.32 -20.63 -36.80
CA ASN A 366 25.21 -22.09 -36.84
C ASN A 366 23.79 -22.58 -36.48
N LEU A 367 22.88 -22.55 -37.44
CA LEU A 367 21.46 -22.95 -37.27
C LEU A 367 21.29 -24.40 -36.75
N LYS A 368 22.20 -25.32 -37.10
CA LYS A 368 22.17 -26.73 -36.63
C LYS A 368 22.46 -26.82 -35.13
N GLU A 369 23.39 -26.02 -34.65
CA GLU A 369 23.75 -25.92 -33.23
C GLU A 369 22.70 -25.20 -32.40
N LEU A 370 22.10 -24.13 -32.91
CA LEU A 370 20.95 -23.50 -32.26
C LEU A 370 19.78 -24.50 -32.10
N GLN A 371 19.53 -25.34 -33.10
CA GLN A 371 18.56 -26.44 -33.02
C GLN A 371 18.96 -27.50 -31.97
N LYS A 372 20.25 -27.88 -31.92
CA LYS A 372 20.82 -28.81 -30.94
C LYS A 372 20.66 -28.26 -29.51
N ASN A 373 20.85 -26.97 -29.33
CA ASN A 373 20.82 -26.29 -28.03
C ASN A 373 19.41 -25.75 -27.66
N GLY A 374 18.38 -26.09 -28.44
CA GLY A 374 16.98 -25.88 -28.08
C GLY A 374 16.41 -24.48 -28.37
N PHE A 375 17.13 -23.65 -29.13
CA PHE A 375 16.58 -22.40 -29.66
C PHE A 375 15.42 -22.69 -30.63
N LYS A 376 14.46 -21.77 -30.67
CA LYS A 376 13.23 -21.84 -31.49
C LYS A 376 12.89 -20.54 -32.19
N HIS A 377 13.42 -19.39 -31.74
CA HIS A 377 13.14 -18.08 -32.29
C HIS A 377 14.44 -17.30 -32.57
N ILE A 378 14.46 -16.55 -33.67
CA ILE A 378 15.48 -15.54 -33.96
C ILE A 378 14.77 -14.23 -34.28
N LEU A 379 15.16 -13.15 -33.60
CA LEU A 379 14.70 -11.79 -33.88
C LEU A 379 15.77 -11.12 -34.76
N LEU A 380 15.61 -11.25 -36.07
CA LEU A 380 16.56 -10.81 -37.10
C LEU A 380 16.34 -9.33 -37.41
N ASN A 381 17.34 -8.49 -37.13
CA ASN A 381 17.29 -7.06 -37.36
C ASN A 381 17.01 -6.70 -38.83
N PHE A 382 16.14 -5.72 -39.06
CA PHE A 382 15.69 -5.28 -40.38
C PHE A 382 16.83 -4.95 -41.36
N LYS A 383 18.01 -4.52 -40.88
CA LYS A 383 19.19 -4.25 -41.72
C LYS A 383 19.71 -5.48 -42.49
N ALA A 384 19.24 -6.70 -42.17
CA ALA A 384 19.44 -7.87 -43.04
C ALA A 384 18.87 -7.67 -44.46
N ILE A 385 17.77 -6.90 -44.58
CA ILE A 385 17.13 -6.57 -45.86
C ILE A 385 17.97 -5.54 -46.62
N GLU A 386 18.57 -4.56 -45.93
CA GLU A 386 19.51 -3.59 -46.51
C GLU A 386 20.76 -4.31 -47.07
N LEU A 387 21.35 -5.21 -46.27
CA LEU A 387 22.64 -5.86 -46.57
C LEU A 387 22.56 -6.99 -47.60
N TYR A 388 21.44 -7.72 -47.67
CA TYR A 388 21.32 -8.93 -48.51
C TYR A 388 20.08 -8.96 -49.43
N GLY A 389 19.29 -7.88 -49.41
CA GLY A 389 18.03 -7.77 -50.14
C GLY A 389 16.94 -8.72 -49.60
N LYS A 390 15.69 -8.45 -49.98
CA LYS A 390 14.54 -9.29 -49.62
C LYS A 390 14.75 -10.77 -50.01
N SER A 391 15.30 -11.02 -51.20
CA SER A 391 15.53 -12.39 -51.70
C SER A 391 16.59 -13.16 -50.88
N GLY A 392 17.66 -12.48 -50.43
CA GLY A 392 18.67 -13.08 -49.54
C GLY A 392 18.06 -13.45 -48.18
N VAL A 393 17.28 -12.54 -47.59
CA VAL A 393 16.56 -12.80 -46.34
C VAL A 393 15.55 -13.96 -46.50
N GLU A 394 14.74 -14.00 -47.56
CA GLU A 394 13.78 -15.10 -47.79
C GLU A 394 14.47 -16.47 -47.95
N LYS A 395 15.63 -16.52 -48.63
CA LYS A 395 16.45 -17.74 -48.74
C LYS A 395 17.00 -18.17 -47.37
N TRP A 396 17.51 -17.24 -46.57
CA TRP A 396 18.04 -17.54 -45.23
C TRP A 396 16.93 -17.95 -44.24
N VAL A 397 15.78 -17.29 -44.28
CA VAL A 397 14.58 -17.64 -43.49
C VAL A 397 14.09 -19.05 -43.85
N LYS A 398 14.08 -19.44 -45.13
CA LYS A 398 13.79 -20.82 -45.55
C LYS A 398 14.79 -21.83 -44.94
N LYS A 399 16.09 -21.48 -44.88
CA LYS A 399 17.13 -22.30 -44.24
C LYS A 399 16.94 -22.40 -42.72
N ALA A 400 16.61 -21.32 -42.02
CA ALA A 400 16.33 -21.35 -40.58
C ALA A 400 15.08 -22.20 -40.25
N ASN A 401 14.02 -22.05 -41.05
CA ASN A 401 12.79 -22.82 -40.90
C ASN A 401 12.99 -24.34 -41.08
N SER A 402 13.93 -24.80 -41.92
CA SER A 402 14.20 -26.24 -42.07
C SER A 402 14.86 -26.87 -40.83
N TYR A 403 15.49 -26.06 -39.96
CA TYR A 403 15.93 -26.47 -38.61
C TYR A 403 14.83 -26.30 -37.55
N GLY A 404 13.62 -25.89 -37.93
CA GLY A 404 12.52 -25.60 -37.02
C GLY A 404 12.75 -24.33 -36.18
N ILE A 405 13.56 -23.38 -36.67
CA ILE A 405 13.85 -22.09 -36.05
C ILE A 405 13.02 -21.00 -36.75
N LYS A 406 12.13 -20.35 -35.98
CA LYS A 406 11.24 -19.29 -36.43
C LYS A 406 11.96 -17.95 -36.50
N VAL A 407 11.98 -17.32 -37.67
CA VAL A 407 12.57 -15.98 -37.84
C VAL A 407 11.50 -14.91 -37.76
N HIS A 408 11.76 -13.87 -36.96
CA HIS A 408 10.93 -12.67 -36.83
C HIS A 408 11.74 -11.46 -37.29
N LEU A 409 11.11 -10.53 -38.00
CA LEU A 409 11.79 -9.28 -38.37
C LEU A 409 11.75 -8.32 -37.19
N TRP A 410 12.92 -7.95 -36.69
CA TRP A 410 13.14 -6.95 -35.64
C TRP A 410 13.22 -5.57 -36.27
N MET A 411 12.16 -4.80 -36.04
CA MET A 411 11.89 -3.45 -36.53
C MET A 411 12.20 -2.42 -35.43
N GLN A 412 12.74 -1.25 -35.80
CA GLN A 412 12.84 -0.10 -34.90
C GLN A 412 11.65 0.83 -35.12
N VAL A 413 10.83 1.06 -34.09
CA VAL A 413 9.58 1.82 -34.23
C VAL A 413 9.82 3.32 -34.08
N PHE A 414 10.13 3.82 -32.88
CA PHE A 414 10.29 5.26 -32.61
C PHE A 414 11.76 5.67 -32.39
N TYR A 415 12.65 5.03 -33.14
CA TYR A 415 14.07 5.34 -33.17
C TYR A 415 14.61 5.12 -34.59
N GLY A 416 15.36 6.08 -35.11
CA GLY A 416 15.84 6.12 -36.49
C GLY A 416 16.94 7.15 -36.65
N ASN A 417 17.88 6.92 -37.58
CA ASN A 417 19.02 7.82 -37.86
C ASN A 417 19.84 8.24 -36.62
N GLY A 418 19.87 7.38 -35.58
CA GLY A 418 20.55 7.66 -34.30
C GLY A 418 19.74 8.46 -33.27
N GLY A 419 18.54 8.94 -33.62
CA GLY A 419 17.68 9.74 -32.76
C GLY A 419 16.35 9.08 -32.40
N TRP A 420 15.65 9.66 -31.42
CA TRP A 420 14.29 9.28 -31.04
C TRP A 420 13.25 10.03 -31.88
N GLU A 421 12.27 9.31 -32.42
CA GLU A 421 11.13 9.87 -33.14
C GLU A 421 9.95 10.08 -32.18
N ASN A 422 9.29 11.25 -32.18
CA ASN A 422 8.16 11.50 -31.28
C ASN A 422 6.81 11.24 -31.99
N PRO A 423 6.02 10.23 -31.58
CA PRO A 423 4.70 9.97 -32.14
C PRO A 423 3.60 10.94 -31.67
N VAL A 424 3.97 12.02 -30.98
CA VAL A 424 3.11 13.16 -30.63
C VAL A 424 3.71 14.46 -31.21
N SER A 425 2.86 15.30 -31.79
CA SER A 425 3.19 16.67 -32.21
C SER A 425 2.06 17.62 -31.83
N GLY A 426 2.37 18.80 -31.28
CA GLY A 426 1.36 19.75 -30.79
C GLY A 426 0.40 19.16 -29.74
N GLY A 427 0.86 18.20 -28.93
CA GLY A 427 0.03 17.43 -27.98
C GLY A 427 -0.96 16.43 -28.60
N SER A 428 -0.98 16.33 -29.93
CA SER A 428 -1.83 15.42 -30.72
C SER A 428 -1.02 14.24 -31.27
N ILE A 429 -1.68 13.11 -31.49
CA ILE A 429 -1.03 11.90 -32.03
C ILE A 429 -0.62 12.13 -33.49
N ASN A 430 0.66 11.91 -33.80
CA ASN A 430 1.18 12.00 -35.17
C ASN A 430 0.77 10.75 -35.98
N TYR A 431 -0.45 10.77 -36.50
CA TYR A 431 -1.00 9.68 -37.31
C TYR A 431 -0.22 9.44 -38.61
N GLY A 432 0.46 10.45 -39.18
CA GLY A 432 1.30 10.29 -40.35
C GLY A 432 2.47 9.33 -40.07
N MET A 433 3.25 9.64 -39.03
CA MET A 433 4.35 8.79 -38.55
C MET A 433 3.85 7.39 -38.18
N ILE A 434 2.78 7.28 -37.39
CA ILE A 434 2.23 5.98 -36.98
C ILE A 434 1.78 5.16 -38.20
N ASN A 435 1.05 5.75 -39.16
CA ASN A 435 0.61 5.03 -40.35
C ASN A 435 1.79 4.60 -41.24
N SER A 436 2.88 5.38 -41.29
CA SER A 436 4.12 5.01 -41.98
C SER A 436 4.77 3.76 -41.36
N LYS A 437 5.04 3.78 -40.05
CA LYS A 437 5.60 2.63 -39.30
C LYS A 437 4.67 1.40 -39.34
N VAL A 438 3.35 1.60 -39.39
CA VAL A 438 2.36 0.53 -39.59
C VAL A 438 2.48 -0.11 -40.99
N ASN A 439 2.73 0.69 -42.03
CA ASN A 439 2.98 0.19 -43.38
C ASN A 439 4.33 -0.53 -43.50
N GLU A 440 5.37 -0.06 -42.79
CA GLU A 440 6.67 -0.73 -42.66
C GLU A 440 6.51 -2.13 -42.04
N ALA A 441 5.84 -2.24 -40.89
CA ALA A 441 5.50 -3.50 -40.24
C ALA A 441 4.71 -4.44 -41.18
N LYS A 442 3.75 -3.89 -41.93
CA LYS A 442 2.96 -4.60 -42.94
C LYS A 442 3.81 -5.05 -44.16
N SER A 443 4.94 -4.41 -44.42
CA SER A 443 5.90 -4.82 -45.45
C SER A 443 6.74 -6.03 -45.00
N TYR A 444 7.20 -6.03 -43.75
CA TYR A 444 7.93 -7.15 -43.15
C TYR A 444 7.05 -8.38 -42.98
N ALA A 445 5.76 -8.20 -42.69
CA ALA A 445 4.74 -9.26 -42.71
C ALA A 445 4.59 -9.97 -44.07
N LYS A 446 5.04 -9.35 -45.18
CA LYS A 446 5.01 -9.91 -46.55
C LYS A 446 6.33 -10.59 -46.97
N ILE A 447 7.26 -10.85 -46.05
CA ILE A 447 8.50 -11.59 -46.33
C ILE A 447 8.20 -13.10 -46.20
N LYS A 448 8.50 -13.88 -47.24
CA LYS A 448 8.12 -15.30 -47.31
C LYS A 448 8.80 -16.11 -46.19
N GLY A 449 7.98 -16.91 -45.51
CA GLY A 449 8.44 -17.84 -44.47
C GLY A 449 8.72 -17.23 -43.10
N ILE A 450 8.59 -15.91 -42.90
CA ILE A 450 8.78 -15.32 -41.57
C ILE A 450 7.65 -15.74 -40.62
N ALA A 451 7.97 -15.86 -39.34
CA ALA A 451 7.05 -16.32 -38.29
C ALA A 451 6.45 -15.18 -37.47
N GLY A 452 6.87 -13.93 -37.70
CA GLY A 452 6.32 -12.76 -37.03
C GLY A 452 7.11 -11.47 -37.22
N VAL A 453 6.66 -10.42 -36.54
CA VAL A 453 7.32 -9.12 -36.50
C VAL A 453 7.56 -8.75 -35.02
N HIS A 454 8.71 -8.18 -34.74
CA HIS A 454 9.16 -7.79 -33.41
C HIS A 454 9.42 -6.28 -33.38
N PHE A 455 8.62 -5.56 -32.60
CA PHE A 455 8.73 -4.12 -32.41
C PHE A 455 9.71 -3.80 -31.29
N ASP A 456 10.81 -3.15 -31.64
CA ASP A 456 11.76 -2.58 -30.69
C ASP A 456 11.72 -1.05 -30.77
N TYR A 457 12.24 -0.35 -29.76
CA TYR A 457 12.14 1.10 -29.62
C TYR A 457 10.68 1.62 -29.71
N VAL A 458 9.71 0.79 -29.32
CA VAL A 458 8.28 1.17 -29.24
C VAL A 458 7.99 1.87 -27.91
N ARG A 459 8.73 2.96 -27.68
CA ARG A 459 8.76 3.76 -26.45
C ARG A 459 9.31 5.16 -26.70
N TYR A 460 9.16 6.03 -25.71
CA TYR A 460 9.93 7.26 -25.56
C TYR A 460 11.35 6.98 -25.01
N ALA A 461 12.23 7.99 -25.07
CA ALA A 461 13.58 7.92 -24.54
C ALA A 461 13.63 7.71 -23.00
N GLY A 462 12.62 8.24 -22.31
CA GLY A 462 12.54 8.42 -20.85
C GLY A 462 11.68 9.63 -20.45
N ASN A 463 11.17 10.39 -21.44
CA ASN A 463 10.46 11.65 -21.31
C ASN A 463 8.98 11.57 -21.75
N ALA A 464 8.32 10.40 -21.66
CA ALA A 464 6.91 10.27 -22.07
C ALA A 464 5.96 11.23 -21.31
N HIS A 465 6.25 11.53 -20.05
CA HIS A 465 5.54 12.51 -19.22
C HIS A 465 5.63 13.96 -19.74
N SER A 466 6.61 14.29 -20.59
CA SER A 466 6.74 15.61 -21.21
C SER A 466 5.73 15.84 -22.34
N TYR A 467 4.96 14.83 -22.74
CA TYR A 467 4.02 14.90 -23.86
C TYR A 467 2.63 14.37 -23.46
N SER A 468 1.61 15.21 -23.66
CA SER A 468 0.22 14.74 -23.63
C SER A 468 0.00 13.67 -24.71
N ASN A 469 -0.94 12.74 -24.47
CA ASN A 469 -1.22 11.60 -25.34
C ASN A 469 -0.06 10.59 -25.59
N SER A 470 1.08 10.67 -24.91
CA SER A 470 2.21 9.76 -25.10
C SER A 470 1.85 8.27 -25.00
N VAL A 471 1.19 7.84 -23.91
CA VAL A 471 0.67 6.46 -23.74
C VAL A 471 -0.34 6.09 -24.82
N ASN A 472 -1.22 7.03 -25.20
CA ASN A 472 -2.22 6.83 -26.25
C ASN A 472 -1.58 6.62 -27.64
N ALA A 473 -0.47 7.31 -27.94
CA ALA A 473 0.26 7.18 -29.18
C ALA A 473 0.92 5.79 -29.32
N ILE A 474 1.60 5.32 -28.26
CA ILE A 474 2.19 3.96 -28.20
C ILE A 474 1.09 2.89 -28.36
N ASN A 475 0.02 2.97 -27.58
CA ASN A 475 -1.12 2.05 -27.67
C ASN A 475 -1.79 2.08 -29.06
N THR A 476 -1.87 3.25 -29.70
CA THR A 476 -2.44 3.42 -31.04
C THR A 476 -1.58 2.77 -32.12
N PHE A 477 -0.24 2.92 -32.06
CA PHE A 477 0.67 2.19 -32.93
C PHE A 477 0.54 0.68 -32.72
N ILE A 478 0.65 0.19 -31.47
CA ILE A 478 0.58 -1.24 -31.15
C ILE A 478 -0.71 -1.87 -31.69
N LYS A 479 -1.87 -1.22 -31.50
CA LYS A 479 -3.15 -1.67 -32.05
C LYS A 479 -3.15 -1.71 -33.59
N LYS A 480 -2.76 -0.62 -34.25
CA LYS A 480 -2.75 -0.52 -35.72
C LYS A 480 -1.77 -1.50 -36.37
N ALA A 481 -0.55 -1.58 -35.86
CA ALA A 481 0.53 -2.39 -36.43
C ALA A 481 0.25 -3.89 -36.23
N THR A 482 -0.21 -4.31 -35.05
CA THR A 482 -0.60 -5.71 -34.81
C THR A 482 -1.72 -6.12 -35.78
N ASN A 483 -2.79 -5.32 -35.87
CA ASN A 483 -3.89 -5.59 -36.79
C ASN A 483 -3.44 -5.61 -38.27
N ALA A 484 -2.50 -4.76 -38.66
CA ALA A 484 -1.97 -4.73 -40.03
C ALA A 484 -1.10 -5.96 -40.37
N VAL A 485 -0.31 -6.47 -39.42
CA VAL A 485 0.48 -7.70 -39.58
C VAL A 485 -0.42 -8.93 -39.61
N HIS A 486 -1.37 -9.07 -38.67
CA HIS A 486 -2.35 -10.16 -38.67
C HIS A 486 -3.28 -10.11 -39.90
N GLY A 487 -3.55 -8.92 -40.44
CA GLY A 487 -4.27 -8.72 -41.70
C GLY A 487 -3.49 -9.13 -42.96
N VAL A 488 -2.18 -9.35 -42.87
CA VAL A 488 -1.40 -10.04 -43.92
C VAL A 488 -1.40 -11.55 -43.67
N ASN A 489 -1.18 -11.98 -42.42
CA ASN A 489 -1.29 -13.37 -42.01
C ASN A 489 -1.55 -13.49 -40.50
N LYS A 490 -2.73 -13.99 -40.13
CA LYS A 490 -3.19 -14.16 -38.74
C LYS A 490 -2.36 -15.14 -37.89
N ASN A 491 -1.47 -15.92 -38.51
CA ASN A 491 -0.58 -16.85 -37.82
C ASN A 491 0.80 -16.25 -37.49
N LEU A 492 1.08 -15.01 -37.93
CA LEU A 492 2.30 -14.28 -37.56
C LEU A 492 2.24 -13.82 -36.11
N ILE A 493 3.29 -14.09 -35.35
CA ILE A 493 3.42 -13.64 -33.96
C ILE A 493 3.88 -12.18 -33.96
N VAL A 494 3.07 -11.29 -33.38
CA VAL A 494 3.46 -9.89 -33.15
C VAL A 494 3.96 -9.74 -31.72
N SER A 495 5.20 -9.25 -31.57
CA SER A 495 5.85 -9.09 -30.27
C SER A 495 6.49 -7.71 -30.10
N ALA A 496 6.75 -7.29 -28.87
CA ALA A 496 7.42 -6.02 -28.59
C ALA A 496 8.47 -6.12 -27.48
N ALA A 497 9.61 -5.45 -27.66
CA ALA A 497 10.59 -5.19 -26.61
C ALA A 497 10.13 -4.03 -25.72
N VAL A 498 10.22 -4.21 -24.40
CA VAL A 498 9.71 -3.24 -23.40
C VAL A 498 10.66 -3.11 -22.22
N MET A 499 10.62 -1.98 -21.52
CA MET A 499 11.52 -1.72 -20.38
C MET A 499 11.15 -2.57 -19.15
N PRO A 500 12.11 -3.04 -18.33
CA PRO A 500 11.86 -4.00 -17.24
C PRO A 500 11.32 -3.35 -15.94
N GLU A 501 10.59 -2.23 -16.03
CA GLU A 501 10.27 -1.35 -14.91
C GLU A 501 8.76 -1.17 -14.66
N PRO A 502 8.00 -2.21 -14.23
CA PRO A 502 6.53 -2.21 -14.18
C PRO A 502 5.82 -1.05 -13.46
N SER A 503 6.52 -0.28 -12.64
CA SER A 503 6.00 0.89 -11.91
C SER A 503 6.19 2.24 -12.62
N GLY A 504 7.08 2.33 -13.62
CA GLY A 504 7.44 3.59 -14.30
C GLY A 504 7.08 3.63 -15.80
N MET A 505 6.62 2.51 -16.37
CA MET A 505 6.56 2.31 -17.82
C MET A 505 5.72 3.34 -18.59
N GLU A 506 4.56 3.73 -18.06
CA GLU A 506 3.70 4.75 -18.67
C GLU A 506 4.34 6.14 -18.60
N TYR A 507 4.92 6.49 -17.44
CA TYR A 507 5.47 7.83 -17.15
C TYR A 507 6.79 8.14 -17.88
N TYR A 508 7.71 7.17 -17.97
CA TYR A 508 8.99 7.37 -18.65
C TYR A 508 8.94 6.97 -20.13
N TYR A 509 8.20 5.90 -20.46
CA TYR A 509 8.32 5.22 -21.76
C TYR A 509 7.03 5.18 -22.60
N GLY A 510 5.88 5.56 -22.03
CA GLY A 510 4.57 5.48 -22.68
C GLY A 510 4.01 4.05 -22.80
N GLN A 511 4.59 3.06 -22.09
CA GLN A 511 4.30 1.63 -22.29
C GLN A 511 3.27 1.09 -21.28
N ASP A 512 1.99 1.16 -21.63
CA ASP A 512 0.86 0.53 -20.91
C ASP A 512 0.78 -0.98 -21.23
N ILE A 513 1.43 -1.80 -20.40
CA ILE A 513 1.50 -3.25 -20.55
C ILE A 513 0.10 -3.94 -20.51
N PRO A 514 -0.84 -3.57 -19.61
CA PRO A 514 -2.21 -4.09 -19.62
C PRO A 514 -3.03 -3.81 -20.89
N THR A 515 -2.71 -2.78 -21.68
CA THR A 515 -3.36 -2.53 -22.99
C THR A 515 -2.56 -3.08 -24.15
N MET A 516 -1.24 -2.91 -24.18
CA MET A 516 -0.36 -3.50 -25.21
C MET A 516 -0.56 -5.02 -25.28
N GLY A 517 -0.65 -5.68 -24.13
CA GLY A 517 -0.89 -7.13 -23.99
C GLY A 517 -2.28 -7.62 -24.39
N ARG A 518 -3.20 -6.74 -24.82
CA ARG A 518 -4.49 -7.12 -25.46
C ARG A 518 -4.34 -7.33 -26.96
N TYR A 519 -3.38 -6.65 -27.58
CA TYR A 519 -3.11 -6.71 -29.02
C TYR A 519 -1.98 -7.69 -29.33
N LEU A 520 -0.82 -7.51 -28.69
CA LEU A 520 0.38 -8.35 -28.89
C LEU A 520 0.14 -9.82 -28.56
N ASP A 521 0.90 -10.70 -29.22
CA ASP A 521 0.93 -12.14 -28.95
C ASP A 521 2.01 -12.49 -27.91
N ALA A 522 3.09 -11.71 -27.86
CA ALA A 522 4.13 -11.81 -26.84
C ALA A 522 4.69 -10.44 -26.43
N ILE A 523 5.04 -10.29 -25.15
CA ILE A 523 5.75 -9.13 -24.61
C ILE A 523 7.13 -9.57 -24.12
N ILE A 524 8.15 -8.79 -24.48
CA ILE A 524 9.56 -9.12 -24.28
C ILE A 524 10.20 -8.07 -23.37
N PRO A 525 10.07 -8.19 -22.03
CA PRO A 525 10.73 -7.28 -21.12
C PRO A 525 12.25 -7.48 -21.22
N MET A 526 13.00 -6.39 -21.37
CA MET A 526 14.46 -6.38 -21.47
C MET A 526 15.09 -6.42 -20.07
N VAL A 527 15.08 -7.59 -19.45
CA VAL A 527 15.44 -7.79 -18.03
C VAL A 527 16.95 -7.92 -17.85
N TYR A 528 17.65 -6.86 -18.26
CA TYR A 528 19.11 -6.79 -18.41
C TYR A 528 19.75 -6.51 -17.05
N LYS A 529 19.89 -7.57 -16.23
CA LYS A 529 20.28 -7.48 -14.81
C LYS A 529 21.54 -6.64 -14.55
N GLY A 530 22.47 -6.64 -15.50
CA GLY A 530 23.72 -5.89 -15.46
C GLY A 530 23.50 -4.39 -15.35
N ASN A 531 22.82 -3.82 -16.35
CA ASN A 531 22.49 -2.39 -16.40
C ASN A 531 21.65 -1.92 -15.20
N TYR A 532 20.94 -2.83 -14.53
CA TYR A 532 20.11 -2.54 -13.35
C TYR A 532 20.80 -2.85 -12.01
N ASN A 533 22.08 -3.24 -12.01
CA ASN A 533 22.83 -3.70 -10.83
C ASN A 533 22.04 -4.72 -9.99
N ALA A 534 21.43 -5.69 -10.66
CA ALA A 534 20.38 -6.53 -10.10
C ALA A 534 20.73 -8.03 -10.12
N GLY A 535 20.25 -8.76 -9.11
CA GLY A 535 20.43 -10.20 -8.99
C GLY A 535 19.34 -11.03 -9.69
N THR A 536 19.60 -12.33 -9.85
CA THR A 536 18.69 -13.33 -10.44
C THR A 536 17.28 -13.36 -9.82
N SER A 537 17.13 -12.96 -8.55
CA SER A 537 15.81 -12.78 -7.90
C SER A 537 14.96 -11.67 -8.52
N TRP A 538 15.58 -10.60 -9.03
CA TRP A 538 14.90 -9.50 -9.74
C TRP A 538 14.35 -9.98 -11.09
N ILE A 539 15.11 -10.79 -11.84
CA ILE A 539 14.66 -11.37 -13.12
C ILE A 539 13.33 -12.12 -12.94
N LYS A 540 13.25 -12.92 -11.88
CA LYS A 540 12.03 -13.63 -11.49
C LYS A 540 10.91 -12.64 -11.14
N TRP A 541 11.17 -11.62 -10.33
CA TRP A 541 10.17 -10.63 -9.92
C TRP A 541 9.60 -9.83 -11.10
N VAL A 542 10.46 -9.32 -11.99
CA VAL A 542 10.03 -8.62 -13.22
C VAL A 542 9.14 -9.56 -14.04
N THR A 543 9.62 -10.76 -14.34
CA THR A 543 8.85 -11.75 -15.13
C THR A 543 7.49 -12.08 -14.49
N GLN A 544 7.42 -12.24 -13.15
CA GLN A 544 6.14 -12.47 -12.44
C GLN A 544 5.20 -11.26 -12.49
N THR A 545 5.72 -10.05 -12.59
CA THR A 545 4.91 -8.83 -12.61
C THR A 545 4.30 -8.64 -14.00
N PHE A 546 5.12 -8.82 -15.05
CA PHE A 546 4.65 -8.87 -16.44
C PHE A 546 3.62 -9.99 -16.66
N GLU A 547 3.84 -11.20 -16.13
CA GLU A 547 2.90 -12.33 -16.24
C GLU A 547 1.50 -12.01 -15.70
N LYS A 548 1.43 -11.13 -14.68
CA LYS A 548 0.18 -10.70 -14.04
C LYS A 548 -0.45 -9.48 -14.72
N GLN A 549 0.28 -8.76 -15.57
CA GLN A 549 -0.16 -7.53 -16.24
C GLN A 549 -0.53 -7.72 -17.71
N SER A 550 0.19 -8.56 -18.47
CA SER A 550 0.15 -8.64 -19.93
C SER A 550 -1.12 -9.23 -20.58
N SER A 551 -2.24 -9.30 -19.85
CA SER A 551 -3.57 -9.71 -20.33
C SER A 551 -3.63 -11.08 -21.05
N LYS A 552 -3.45 -11.13 -22.39
CA LYS A 552 -3.42 -12.38 -23.18
C LYS A 552 -2.02 -12.73 -23.71
N ALA A 553 -1.08 -11.78 -23.70
CA ALA A 553 0.21 -11.94 -24.34
C ALA A 553 1.13 -12.84 -23.53
N LYS A 554 1.88 -13.71 -24.22
CA LYS A 554 2.92 -14.55 -23.61
C LYS A 554 4.09 -13.69 -23.12
N ILE A 555 4.78 -14.13 -22.07
CA ILE A 555 5.99 -13.44 -21.61
C ILE A 555 7.21 -14.15 -22.17
N TRP A 556 8.00 -13.49 -23.02
CA TRP A 556 9.30 -14.00 -23.44
C TRP A 556 10.38 -13.15 -22.77
N THR A 557 10.97 -13.60 -21.67
CA THR A 557 11.90 -12.75 -20.91
C THR A 557 13.18 -12.51 -21.71
N GLY A 558 13.46 -11.24 -22.04
CA GLY A 558 14.73 -10.82 -22.61
C GLY A 558 15.81 -10.82 -21.53
N LEU A 559 16.93 -11.50 -21.77
CA LEU A 559 18.08 -11.56 -20.85
C LEU A 559 19.34 -11.04 -21.54
N GLN A 560 20.10 -10.22 -20.82
CA GLN A 560 21.45 -9.83 -21.19
C GLN A 560 22.40 -10.99 -20.86
N SER A 561 23.26 -11.37 -21.80
CA SER A 561 24.18 -12.51 -21.66
C SER A 561 25.64 -12.12 -21.34
N TYR A 562 25.84 -10.86 -20.99
CA TYR A 562 27.12 -10.24 -20.60
C TYR A 562 26.92 -9.31 -19.38
N GLY A 563 28.00 -8.77 -18.83
CA GLY A 563 28.05 -8.10 -17.53
C GLY A 563 27.18 -6.86 -17.40
N SER A 564 27.28 -5.92 -18.34
CA SER A 564 26.41 -4.75 -18.58
C SER A 564 26.78 -4.13 -19.93
N ASP A 565 26.06 -3.11 -20.41
CA ASP A 565 26.50 -2.39 -21.63
C ASP A 565 27.81 -1.61 -21.45
N GLU A 566 28.24 -1.37 -20.20
CA GLU A 566 29.56 -0.84 -19.83
C GLU A 566 30.61 -1.94 -19.58
N ASN A 567 30.18 -3.21 -19.46
CA ASN A 567 31.02 -4.36 -19.15
C ASN A 567 30.64 -5.58 -19.99
N THR A 568 31.30 -5.72 -21.15
CA THR A 568 31.03 -6.78 -22.14
C THR A 568 31.51 -8.18 -21.73
N ARG A 569 32.02 -8.38 -20.49
CA ARG A 569 32.37 -9.72 -19.97
C ARG A 569 31.19 -10.67 -20.13
N LEU A 570 31.37 -11.77 -20.85
CA LEU A 570 30.34 -12.79 -21.01
C LEU A 570 29.97 -13.42 -19.65
N LEU A 571 28.68 -13.62 -19.40
CA LEU A 571 28.22 -14.44 -18.28
C LEU A 571 28.57 -15.90 -18.55
N SER A 572 28.98 -16.66 -17.53
CA SER A 572 29.19 -18.10 -17.67
C SER A 572 27.89 -18.82 -18.02
N SER A 573 27.99 -19.98 -18.66
CA SER A 573 26.85 -20.85 -18.97
C SER A 573 25.99 -21.18 -17.73
N SER A 574 26.63 -21.27 -16.55
CA SER A 574 25.95 -21.50 -15.26
C SER A 574 25.16 -20.27 -14.79
N GLU A 575 25.76 -19.07 -14.83
CA GLU A 575 25.07 -17.80 -14.53
C GLU A 575 23.86 -17.60 -15.46
N LEU A 576 24.06 -17.74 -16.77
CA LEU A 576 23.03 -17.49 -17.78
C LEU A 576 21.89 -18.52 -17.71
N MET A 577 22.21 -19.79 -17.44
CA MET A 577 21.19 -20.82 -17.18
C MET A 577 20.46 -20.58 -15.85
N GLY A 578 21.14 -20.05 -14.83
CA GLY A 578 20.51 -19.63 -13.57
C GLY A 578 19.47 -18.52 -13.76
N ASP A 579 19.82 -17.51 -14.55
CA ASP A 579 18.93 -16.40 -14.92
C ASP A 579 17.75 -16.87 -15.79
N ALA A 580 18.00 -17.74 -16.77
CA ALA A 580 16.96 -18.32 -17.60
C ALA A 580 16.01 -19.24 -16.81
N ARG A 581 16.53 -20.00 -15.82
CA ARG A 581 15.71 -20.73 -14.83
C ARG A 581 14.93 -19.80 -13.91
N ALA A 582 15.43 -18.60 -13.60
CA ALA A 582 14.71 -17.61 -12.81
C ALA A 582 13.57 -16.94 -13.59
N ALA A 583 13.76 -16.65 -14.88
CA ALA A 583 12.69 -16.28 -15.80
C ALA A 583 11.65 -17.40 -15.93
N MET A 584 12.09 -18.66 -16.10
CA MET A 584 11.20 -19.83 -16.09
C MET A 584 10.40 -19.94 -14.78
N ALA A 585 11.03 -19.73 -13.63
CA ALA A 585 10.41 -19.66 -12.30
C ALA A 585 9.57 -18.39 -12.08
N GLY A 586 9.74 -17.38 -12.91
CA GLY A 586 8.92 -16.18 -12.96
C GLY A 586 7.65 -16.31 -13.80
N GLY A 587 7.57 -17.29 -14.70
CA GLY A 587 6.42 -17.51 -15.57
C GLY A 587 6.67 -17.21 -17.05
N ALA A 588 7.93 -17.17 -17.48
CA ALA A 588 8.27 -17.01 -18.89
C ALA A 588 7.79 -18.18 -19.78
N ASP A 589 7.18 -17.87 -20.91
CA ASP A 589 6.85 -18.80 -22.00
C ASP A 589 8.03 -19.01 -22.97
N GLY A 590 9.01 -18.11 -22.94
CA GLY A 590 10.26 -18.17 -23.68
C GLY A 590 11.35 -17.34 -23.01
N VAL A 591 12.61 -17.59 -23.34
CA VAL A 591 13.76 -16.76 -22.93
C VAL A 591 14.50 -16.33 -24.19
N ILE A 592 14.67 -15.01 -24.38
CA ILE A 592 15.36 -14.44 -25.54
C ILE A 592 16.69 -13.84 -25.08
N LEU A 593 17.80 -14.26 -25.68
CA LEU A 593 19.13 -13.76 -25.34
C LEU A 593 19.47 -12.51 -26.15
N PHE A 594 19.83 -11.43 -25.46
CA PHE A 594 20.48 -10.25 -26.04
C PHE A 594 21.99 -10.38 -25.79
N ARG A 595 22.79 -10.80 -26.79
CA ARG A 595 22.45 -11.08 -28.21
C ARG A 595 23.41 -12.08 -28.83
N PHE A 596 23.15 -12.50 -30.07
CA PHE A 596 24.11 -13.30 -30.85
C PHE A 596 25.51 -12.65 -30.87
N GLY A 597 26.56 -13.48 -30.73
CA GLY A 597 27.95 -13.05 -30.62
C GLY A 597 28.38 -12.55 -29.23
N LEU A 598 27.47 -12.47 -28.24
CA LEU A 598 27.77 -12.01 -26.87
C LEU A 598 27.17 -12.95 -25.80
N PHE A 599 27.34 -14.27 -25.95
CA PHE A 599 26.93 -15.26 -24.95
C PHE A 599 27.85 -16.48 -24.96
N ASN A 600 28.09 -17.09 -23.79
CA ASN A 600 28.67 -18.44 -23.67
C ASN A 600 27.60 -19.52 -23.88
N ASP A 601 28.01 -20.73 -24.25
CA ASP A 601 27.11 -21.83 -24.60
C ASP A 601 25.98 -22.07 -23.58
N ILE A 602 24.75 -22.22 -24.09
CA ILE A 602 23.56 -22.47 -23.29
C ILE A 602 22.61 -23.43 -24.02
N ASN A 603 22.32 -24.57 -23.38
CA ASN A 603 21.41 -25.58 -23.90
C ASN A 603 20.04 -25.51 -23.20
N PHE A 604 19.05 -24.90 -23.86
CA PHE A 604 17.68 -24.77 -23.35
C PHE A 604 16.96 -26.12 -23.10
N LYS A 605 17.54 -27.26 -23.51
CA LYS A 605 17.01 -28.61 -23.22
C LYS A 605 17.34 -29.10 -21.80
N GLU A 606 18.27 -28.44 -21.10
CA GLU A 606 18.73 -28.79 -19.75
C GLU A 606 18.06 -27.97 -18.62
N MET A 607 17.12 -27.09 -18.96
CA MET A 607 16.57 -26.06 -18.07
C MET A 607 15.73 -26.60 -16.89
#